data_AF-A0A3M2VNW4-F1
#
_entry.id   AF-A0A3M2VNW4-F1
#
_cell.length_a   1.000
_cell.length_b   1.000
_cell.length_c   1.000
_cell.angle_alpha   90.00
_cell.angle_beta   90.00
_cell.angle_gamma   90.00
#
_symmetry.space_group_name_H-M   'P 1'
#
loop_
_entity.id
_entity.type
_entity.pdbx_description
1 polymer ?
#
loop_
_entity_poly.entity_id
_entity_poly.type
_entity_poly.pdbx_seq_one_letter_code
_entity_poly.pdbx_strand_id
1 'polypeptide(L)'
;MSEDLCVTDQIALSRHRVFLLRELNRTRSTAIRSAIYDQLAHFSALLCMPIPALDTIGLPEQSAEDALIPFWSALDLLDGKGEQYNHSAAPESLLAINFKDLQSRLDKHGCGIQVDSSLRRFLTESVKPKFVEANKNVASVLLKKTVRCMVFQARE
;
A
#
# COMPACT_ATOMS: atom_id res chain seq x y z
N MET A 1 -37.84 -10.73 -25.39
CA MET A 1 -38.16 -12.14 -25.12
C MET A 1 -37.18 -12.61 -24.06
N SER A 2 -37.60 -12.65 -22.80
CA SER A 2 -36.80 -13.29 -21.75
C SER A 2 -37.04 -14.79 -21.87
N GLU A 3 -36.02 -15.54 -22.24
CA GLU A 3 -36.03 -16.99 -22.07
C GLU A 3 -36.08 -17.26 -20.56
N ASP A 4 -37.08 -18.02 -20.11
CA ASP A 4 -37.15 -18.46 -18.72
C ASP A 4 -35.95 -19.36 -18.44
N LEU A 5 -35.01 -18.85 -17.63
CA LEU A 5 -33.84 -19.60 -17.19
C LEU A 5 -34.28 -20.87 -16.46
N CYS A 6 -33.71 -22.02 -16.83
CA CYS A 6 -33.90 -23.26 -16.09
C CYS A 6 -33.41 -23.08 -14.65
N VAL A 7 -34.03 -23.76 -13.69
CA VAL A 7 -33.66 -23.71 -12.26
C VAL A 7 -32.17 -23.98 -12.05
N THR A 8 -31.58 -24.89 -12.83
CA THR A 8 -30.14 -25.19 -12.79
C THR A 8 -29.28 -23.99 -13.18
N ASP A 9 -29.69 -23.24 -14.21
CA ASP A 9 -28.98 -22.04 -14.67
C ASP A 9 -29.11 -20.93 -13.64
N GLN A 10 -30.30 -20.74 -13.06
CA GLN A 10 -30.51 -19.78 -11.97
C GLN A 10 -29.61 -20.06 -10.77
N ILE A 11 -29.45 -21.34 -10.38
CA ILE A 11 -28.54 -21.73 -9.31
C ILE A 11 -27.08 -21.47 -9.68
N ALA A 12 -26.67 -21.78 -10.90
CA ALA A 12 -25.31 -21.55 -11.38
C ALA A 12 -24.96 -20.06 -11.39
N LEU A 13 -25.85 -19.22 -11.94
CA LEU A 13 -25.72 -17.78 -11.96
C LEU A 13 -25.69 -17.19 -10.55
N SER A 14 -26.56 -17.67 -9.64
CA SER A 14 -26.59 -17.22 -8.25
C SER A 14 -25.27 -17.53 -7.51
N ARG A 15 -24.72 -18.73 -7.69
CA ARG A 15 -23.41 -19.10 -7.13
C ARG A 15 -22.28 -18.23 -7.68
N HIS A 16 -22.29 -17.97 -8.99
CA HIS A 16 -21.29 -17.13 -9.63
C HIS A 16 -21.39 -15.67 -9.14
N ARG A 17 -22.59 -15.14 -8.97
CA ARG A 17 -22.82 -13.82 -8.36
C ARG A 17 -22.23 -13.72 -6.96
N VAL A 18 -22.44 -14.73 -6.11
CA VAL A 18 -21.85 -14.78 -4.75
C VAL A 18 -20.33 -14.86 -4.81
N PHE A 19 -19.78 -15.58 -5.78
CA PHE A 19 -18.33 -15.62 -6.01
C PHE A 19 -17.78 -14.24 -6.37
N LEU A 20 -18.37 -13.53 -7.34
CA LEU A 20 -17.95 -12.19 -7.73
C LEU A 20 -18.05 -11.17 -6.58
N LEU A 21 -19.08 -11.26 -5.74
CA LEU A 21 -19.19 -10.43 -4.53
C LEU A 21 -18.04 -10.67 -3.55
N ARG A 22 -17.59 -11.93 -3.39
CA ARG A 22 -16.44 -12.26 -2.53
C ARG A 22 -15.13 -11.78 -3.13
N GLU A 23 -14.96 -11.91 -4.44
CA GLU A 23 -13.76 -11.40 -5.13
C GLU A 23 -13.71 -9.86 -5.05
N LEU A 24 -14.84 -9.19 -5.26
CA LEU A 24 -14.94 -7.73 -5.12
C LEU A 24 -14.63 -7.26 -3.69
N ASN A 25 -15.08 -7.99 -2.67
CA ASN A 25 -14.80 -7.66 -1.26
C ASN A 25 -13.30 -7.70 -0.94
N ARG A 26 -12.55 -8.63 -1.55
CA ARG A 26 -11.12 -8.85 -1.33
C ARG A 26 -10.22 -8.01 -2.23
N THR A 27 -10.73 -7.61 -3.40
CA THR A 27 -9.96 -6.85 -4.41
C THR A 27 -9.88 -5.39 -4.00
N ARG A 28 -8.66 -4.85 -3.90
CA ARG A 28 -8.41 -3.43 -3.59
C ARG A 28 -8.17 -2.55 -4.81
N SER A 29 -7.57 -3.09 -5.87
CA SER A 29 -7.30 -2.33 -7.10
C SER A 29 -8.57 -1.81 -7.74
N THR A 30 -8.69 -0.49 -7.88
CA THR A 30 -9.88 0.17 -8.44
C THR A 30 -10.24 -0.34 -9.84
N ALA A 31 -9.23 -0.55 -10.71
CA ALA A 31 -9.46 -1.04 -12.08
C ALA A 31 -10.07 -2.45 -12.10
N ILE A 32 -9.53 -3.38 -11.29
CA ILE A 32 -10.04 -4.76 -11.20
C ILE A 32 -11.40 -4.78 -10.51
N ARG A 33 -11.61 -3.95 -9.48
CA ARG A 33 -12.91 -3.79 -8.81
C ARG A 33 -13.99 -3.34 -9.80
N SER A 34 -13.69 -2.37 -10.66
CA SER A 34 -14.62 -1.93 -11.72
C SER A 34 -14.99 -3.07 -12.65
N ALA A 35 -14.00 -3.82 -13.15
CA ALA A 35 -14.25 -4.94 -14.06
C ALA A 35 -15.09 -6.08 -13.40
N ILE A 36 -14.80 -6.41 -12.14
CA ILE A 36 -15.60 -7.40 -11.38
C ILE A 36 -17.04 -6.87 -11.17
N TYR A 37 -17.19 -5.57 -10.89
CA TYR A 37 -18.49 -4.95 -10.68
C TYR A 37 -19.35 -4.93 -11.94
N ASP A 38 -18.75 -4.69 -13.11
CA ASP A 38 -19.46 -4.77 -14.40
C ASP A 38 -19.98 -6.19 -14.67
N GLN A 39 -19.19 -7.22 -14.35
CA GLN A 39 -19.65 -8.61 -14.45
C GLN A 39 -20.78 -8.91 -13.44
N LEU A 40 -20.63 -8.42 -12.20
CA LEU A 40 -21.67 -8.54 -11.18
C LEU A 40 -22.98 -7.86 -11.61
N ALA A 41 -22.87 -6.73 -12.33
CA ALA A 41 -23.98 -6.00 -12.93
C ALA A 41 -24.78 -6.85 -13.90
N HIS A 42 -24.07 -7.46 -14.84
CA HIS A 42 -24.66 -8.35 -15.82
C HIS A 42 -25.43 -9.51 -15.17
N PHE A 43 -24.82 -10.24 -14.24
CA PHE A 43 -25.45 -11.43 -13.63
C PHE A 43 -26.59 -11.09 -12.67
N SER A 44 -26.53 -9.95 -11.98
CA SER A 44 -27.64 -9.53 -11.12
C SER A 44 -28.85 -9.10 -11.93
N ALA A 45 -28.65 -8.49 -13.11
CA ALA A 45 -29.74 -8.16 -14.03
C ALA A 45 -30.45 -9.42 -14.57
N LEU A 46 -29.69 -10.46 -14.95
CA LEU A 46 -30.24 -11.75 -15.38
C LEU A 46 -31.09 -12.44 -14.29
N LEU A 47 -30.72 -12.24 -13.02
CA LEU A 47 -31.43 -12.80 -11.87
C LEU A 47 -32.50 -11.86 -11.29
N CYS A 48 -32.74 -10.70 -11.91
CA CYS A 48 -33.62 -9.64 -11.39
C CYS A 48 -33.33 -9.27 -9.93
N MET A 49 -32.05 -9.25 -9.54
CA MET A 49 -31.61 -8.93 -8.19
C MET A 49 -30.98 -7.54 -8.09
N PRO A 50 -31.14 -6.84 -6.95
CA PRO A 50 -30.46 -5.59 -6.71
C PRO A 50 -28.95 -5.78 -6.55
N ILE A 51 -28.22 -4.69 -6.80
CA ILE A 51 -26.77 -4.64 -6.71
C ILE A 51 -26.42 -3.55 -5.69
N PRO A 52 -25.61 -3.84 -4.66
CA PRO A 52 -25.12 -2.81 -3.77
C PRO A 52 -24.18 -1.88 -4.54
N ALA A 53 -24.09 -0.61 -4.14
CA ALA A 53 -23.18 0.34 -4.78
C ALA A 53 -21.71 -0.10 -4.63
N LEU A 54 -20.89 0.12 -5.65
CA LEU A 54 -19.49 -0.36 -5.71
C LEU A 54 -18.64 0.08 -4.51
N ASP A 55 -18.84 1.31 -4.04
CA ASP A 55 -18.17 1.91 -2.89
C ASP A 55 -18.61 1.31 -1.54
N THR A 56 -19.75 0.61 -1.51
CA THR A 56 -20.25 -0.08 -0.30
C THR A 56 -19.72 -1.51 -0.12
N ILE A 57 -18.99 -2.06 -1.11
CA ILE A 57 -18.54 -3.47 -1.10
C ILE A 57 -17.02 -3.57 -0.96
N GLY A 58 -16.55 -4.09 0.17
CA GLY A 58 -15.12 -4.33 0.42
C GLY A 58 -14.42 -3.13 1.04
N LEU A 59 -13.11 -3.27 1.26
CA LEU A 59 -12.29 -2.19 1.81
C LEU A 59 -11.89 -1.20 0.70
N PRO A 60 -11.90 0.12 0.97
CA PRO A 60 -11.38 1.10 0.03
C PRO A 60 -9.92 0.79 -0.32
N GLU A 61 -9.49 1.24 -1.49
CA GLU A 61 -8.08 1.23 -1.86
C GLU A 61 -7.31 1.96 -0.75
N GLN A 62 -6.47 1.23 -0.02
CA GLN A 62 -5.60 1.86 0.99
C GLN A 62 -4.68 2.78 0.21
N SER A 63 -4.77 4.09 0.46
CA SER A 63 -3.91 5.04 -0.23
C SER A 63 -2.45 4.70 0.09
N ALA A 64 -1.53 5.04 -0.83
CA ALA A 64 -0.10 4.90 -0.56
C ALA A 64 0.28 5.63 0.75
N GLU A 65 -0.37 6.77 1.03
CA GLU A 65 -0.20 7.53 2.27
C GLU A 65 -0.61 6.71 3.50
N ASP A 66 -1.79 6.08 3.49
CA ASP A 66 -2.26 5.22 4.58
C ASP A 66 -1.35 4.00 4.79
N ALA A 67 -0.80 3.45 3.71
CA ALA A 67 0.13 2.32 3.77
C ALA A 67 1.49 2.71 4.39
N LEU A 68 1.88 3.98 4.29
CA LEU A 68 3.14 4.50 4.81
C LEU A 68 3.07 5.00 6.26
N ILE A 69 1.87 5.23 6.82
CA ILE A 69 1.69 5.69 8.21
C ILE A 69 2.54 4.88 9.20
N PRO A 70 2.48 3.52 9.22
CA PRO A 70 3.26 2.76 10.20
C PRO A 70 4.76 3.03 10.08
N PHE A 71 5.28 3.10 8.84
CA PHE A 71 6.70 3.33 8.59
C PHE A 71 7.16 4.69 9.13
N TRP A 72 6.43 5.76 8.83
CA TRP A 72 6.77 7.10 9.30
C TRP A 72 6.64 7.22 10.83
N SER A 73 5.61 6.61 11.42
CA SER A 73 5.46 6.55 12.87
C SER A 73 6.61 5.81 13.55
N ALA A 74 7.17 4.76 12.93
CA ALA A 74 8.34 4.10 13.49
C ALA A 74 9.59 4.99 13.45
N LEU A 75 9.73 5.87 12.45
CA LEU A 75 10.80 6.87 12.45
C LEU A 75 10.59 7.94 13.52
N ASP A 76 9.35 8.39 13.74
CA ASP A 76 9.01 9.29 14.87
C ASP A 76 9.40 8.69 16.22
N LEU A 77 9.22 7.38 16.39
CA LEU A 77 9.66 6.67 17.59
C LEU A 77 11.19 6.65 17.73
N LEU A 78 11.93 6.54 16.62
CA LEU A 78 13.40 6.64 16.65
C LEU A 78 13.84 8.07 17.00
N ASP A 79 13.18 9.08 16.42
CA ASP A 79 13.43 10.49 16.69
C ASP A 79 13.20 10.81 18.17
N GLY A 80 12.08 10.37 18.74
CA GLY A 80 11.76 10.53 20.17
C GLY A 80 12.75 9.82 21.11
N LYS A 81 13.50 8.82 20.61
CA LYS A 81 14.56 8.12 21.33
C LYS A 81 15.96 8.66 21.05
N GLY A 82 16.09 9.68 20.20
CA GLY A 82 17.37 10.24 19.77
C GLY A 82 18.23 9.28 18.94
N GLU A 83 17.64 8.23 18.36
CA GLU A 83 18.36 7.27 17.52
C GLU A 83 18.56 7.85 16.12
N GLN A 84 19.80 8.17 15.75
CA GLN A 84 20.10 8.71 14.42
C GLN A 84 19.99 7.65 13.33
N TYR A 85 19.22 7.90 12.27
CA TYR A 85 19.12 7.02 11.10
C TYR A 85 19.32 7.76 9.77
N ASN A 86 19.42 9.09 9.78
CA ASN A 86 19.67 9.87 8.57
C ASN A 86 21.16 9.82 8.19
N HIS A 87 21.46 9.28 7.00
CA HIS A 87 22.82 9.21 6.49
C HIS A 87 23.30 10.51 5.81
N SER A 88 22.40 11.47 5.57
CA SER A 88 22.70 12.75 4.92
C SER A 88 23.64 13.61 5.78
N ALA A 89 24.55 14.33 5.13
CA ALA A 89 25.35 15.36 5.76
C ALA A 89 24.61 16.70 5.93
N ALA A 90 23.45 16.83 5.28
CA ALA A 90 22.60 18.01 5.29
C ALA A 90 21.19 17.61 5.80
N PRO A 91 21.04 17.30 7.10
CA PRO A 91 19.80 16.76 7.67
C PRO A 91 18.61 17.73 7.59
N GLU A 92 18.87 19.03 7.53
CA GLU A 92 17.87 20.10 7.36
C GLU A 92 17.25 20.15 5.97
N SER A 93 17.88 19.53 4.97
CA SER A 93 17.39 19.55 3.57
C SER A 93 17.03 18.17 3.04
N LEU A 94 17.71 17.12 3.51
CA LEU A 94 17.56 15.76 2.99
C LEU A 94 17.49 14.71 4.08
N LEU A 95 16.59 13.77 3.87
CA LEU A 95 16.53 12.50 4.59
C LEU A 95 17.08 11.38 3.70
N ALA A 96 18.22 10.80 4.07
CA ALA A 96 18.82 9.68 3.35
C ALA A 96 18.77 8.41 4.20
N ILE A 97 17.94 7.44 3.79
CA ILE A 97 17.70 6.20 4.52
C ILE A 97 18.43 5.04 3.86
N ASN A 98 19.34 4.39 4.58
CA ASN A 98 19.80 3.05 4.22
C ASN A 98 18.92 2.01 4.90
N PHE A 99 18.16 1.22 4.14
CA PHE A 99 17.20 0.29 4.74
C PHE A 99 17.81 -0.85 5.56
N LYS A 100 19.04 -1.29 5.24
CA LYS A 100 19.72 -2.33 6.02
C LYS A 100 20.13 -1.79 7.40
N ASP A 101 20.67 -0.58 7.42
CA ASP A 101 21.04 0.12 8.66
C ASP A 101 19.78 0.48 9.48
N LEU A 102 18.75 0.99 8.81
CA LEU A 102 17.48 1.33 9.45
C LEU A 102 16.83 0.11 10.11
N GLN A 103 16.78 -1.05 9.44
CA GLN A 103 16.22 -2.27 10.02
C GLN A 103 16.92 -2.64 11.33
N SER A 104 18.25 -2.60 11.35
CA SER A 104 19.03 -2.87 12.58
C SER A 104 18.66 -1.92 13.74
N ARG A 105 18.35 -0.66 13.44
CA ARG A 105 17.94 0.33 14.46
C ARG A 105 16.50 0.11 14.93
N LEU A 106 15.59 -0.20 14.00
CA LEU A 106 14.21 -0.54 14.32
C LEU A 106 14.13 -1.79 15.19
N ASP A 107 14.92 -2.82 14.89
CA ASP A 107 14.97 -4.07 15.65
C ASP A 107 15.50 -3.84 17.07
N LYS A 108 16.55 -3.01 17.24
CA LYS A 108 17.06 -2.58 18.55
C LYS A 108 15.98 -1.95 19.44
N HIS A 109 15.00 -1.30 18.83
CA HIS A 109 13.93 -0.57 19.51
C HIS A 109 12.59 -1.30 19.53
N GLY A 110 12.53 -2.52 18.99
CA GLY A 110 11.32 -3.36 18.95
C GLY A 110 10.21 -2.84 18.05
N CYS A 111 10.53 -2.05 17.02
CA CYS A 111 9.52 -1.35 16.21
C CYS A 111 8.71 -2.27 15.25
N GLY A 112 9.05 -3.56 15.11
CA GLY A 112 8.23 -4.56 14.41
C GLY A 112 8.02 -4.37 12.90
N ILE A 113 8.48 -3.27 12.32
CA ILE A 113 8.34 -2.98 10.88
C ILE A 113 9.42 -3.71 10.09
N GLN A 114 8.98 -4.39 9.03
CA GLN A 114 9.86 -5.02 8.05
C GLN A 114 9.91 -4.17 6.79
N VAL A 115 11.11 -3.74 6.39
CA VAL A 115 11.27 -2.94 5.16
C VAL A 115 11.44 -3.84 3.93
N ASP A 116 10.31 -4.33 3.42
CA ASP A 116 10.23 -5.19 2.25
C ASP A 116 10.17 -4.42 0.91
N SER A 117 10.08 -5.14 -0.20
CA SER A 117 9.99 -4.55 -1.55
C SER A 117 8.70 -3.80 -1.80
N SER A 118 7.59 -4.19 -1.17
CA SER A 118 6.28 -3.56 -1.33
C SER A 118 6.28 -2.19 -0.67
N LEU A 119 6.78 -2.11 0.57
CA LEU A 119 6.94 -0.85 1.30
C LEU A 119 7.87 0.11 0.54
N ARG A 120 9.00 -0.39 0.02
CA ARG A 120 9.92 0.43 -0.78
C ARG A 120 9.26 1.01 -2.03
N ARG A 121 8.33 0.28 -2.66
CA ARG A 121 7.55 0.79 -3.79
C ARG A 121 6.63 1.92 -3.34
N PHE A 122 5.86 1.73 -2.27
CA PHE A 122 5.00 2.80 -1.73
C PHE A 122 5.80 4.04 -1.34
N LEU A 123 7.01 3.87 -0.79
CA LEU A 123 7.88 4.99 -0.42
C LEU A 123 8.28 5.87 -1.62
N THR A 124 8.32 5.33 -2.85
CA THR A 124 8.58 6.15 -4.05
C THR A 124 7.44 7.11 -4.39
N GLU A 125 6.24 6.83 -3.89
CA GLU A 125 5.03 7.65 -4.05
C GLU A 125 4.82 8.61 -2.87
N SER A 126 5.71 8.59 -1.87
CA SER A 126 5.62 9.45 -0.69
C SER A 126 5.70 10.93 -1.06
N VAL A 127 4.70 11.70 -0.62
CA VAL A 127 4.65 13.16 -0.76
C VAL A 127 5.12 13.90 0.50
N LYS A 128 5.09 13.24 1.66
CA LYS A 128 5.49 13.80 2.96
C LYS A 128 6.15 12.73 3.85
N PRO A 129 7.49 12.73 3.98
CA PRO A 129 8.43 13.54 3.21
C PRO A 129 8.42 13.16 1.72
N LYS A 130 8.67 14.15 0.84
CA LYS A 130 8.63 13.94 -0.61
C LYS A 130 9.80 13.08 -1.08
N PHE A 131 9.51 12.01 -1.82
CA PHE A 131 10.54 11.19 -2.46
C PHE A 131 11.37 12.00 -3.46
N VAL A 132 12.70 11.80 -3.44
CA VAL A 132 13.66 12.48 -4.32
C VAL A 132 14.35 11.47 -5.24
N GLU A 133 14.98 10.44 -4.68
CA GLU A 133 15.80 9.51 -5.47
C GLU A 133 15.95 8.15 -4.78
N ALA A 134 15.85 7.07 -5.55
CA ALA A 134 16.10 5.71 -5.06
C ALA A 134 17.54 5.29 -5.36
N ASN A 135 18.14 4.49 -4.47
CA ASN A 135 19.48 3.92 -4.63
C ASN A 135 20.60 4.96 -4.85
N LYS A 136 20.47 6.17 -4.31
CA LYS A 136 21.51 7.21 -4.39
C LYS A 136 22.76 6.77 -3.62
N ASN A 137 23.95 6.96 -4.18
CA ASN A 137 25.19 6.84 -3.44
C ASN A 137 25.35 8.04 -2.49
N VAL A 138 25.36 7.79 -1.19
CA VAL A 138 25.49 8.82 -0.15
C VAL A 138 26.74 8.54 0.68
N ALA A 139 27.60 9.55 0.82
CA ALA A 139 28.71 9.52 1.78
C ALA A 139 28.12 9.62 3.19
N SER A 140 27.97 8.48 3.86
CA SER A 140 27.22 8.43 5.12
C SER A 140 27.98 9.07 6.28
N VAL A 141 27.32 10.00 6.97
CA VAL A 141 27.82 10.55 8.24
C VAL A 141 27.84 9.52 9.38
N LEU A 142 26.91 8.57 9.37
CA LEU A 142 26.77 7.53 10.40
C LEU A 142 27.80 6.41 10.25
N LEU A 143 28.02 5.93 9.02
CA LEU A 143 28.85 4.75 8.74
C LEU A 143 30.25 5.09 8.20
N LYS A 144 30.55 6.37 7.97
CA LYS A 144 31.84 6.87 7.45
C LYS A 144 32.29 6.19 6.15
N LYS A 145 31.32 5.81 5.31
CA LYS A 145 31.54 5.18 4.00
C LYS A 145 30.39 5.51 3.05
N THR A 146 30.61 5.32 1.75
CA THR A 146 29.53 5.46 0.76
C THR A 146 28.57 4.27 0.87
N VAL A 147 27.28 4.56 0.98
CA VAL A 147 26.20 3.57 1.01
C VAL A 147 25.07 3.97 0.07
N ARG A 148 24.27 2.98 -0.34
CA ARG A 148 23.06 3.21 -1.13
C ARG A 148 21.92 3.61 -0.19
N CYS A 149 21.30 4.75 -0.46
CA CYS A 149 20.14 5.24 0.28
C CYS A 149 18.95 5.49 -0.63
N MET A 150 17.76 5.40 -0.06
CA MET A 150 16.58 6.08 -0.59
C MET A 150 16.53 7.47 0.02
N VAL A 151 16.33 8.49 -0.81
CA VAL A 151 16.44 9.90 -0.42
C VAL A 151 15.10 10.59 -0.58
N PHE A 152 14.77 11.38 0.43
CA PHE A 152 13.59 12.22 0.52
C PHE A 152 14.01 13.65 0.87
N GLN A 153 13.10 14.60 0.69
CA GLN A 153 13.22 15.90 1.35
C GLN A 153 13.29 15.71 2.88
N ALA A 154 13.87 16.67 3.59
CA ALA A 154 13.83 16.67 5.04
C ALA A 154 12.38 16.58 5.56
N ARG A 155 12.22 15.99 6.73
CA ARG A 155 10.92 15.89 7.42
C ARG A 155 10.66 17.24 8.10
N GLU A 156 9.45 17.75 7.96
CA GLU A 156 8.96 18.95 8.67
C GLU A 156 8.66 18.63 10.14
#